data_AF-A0AAV6VWK5-F1
#
_entry.id   AF-A0AAV6VWK5-F1
#
_cell.length_a   1.000
_cell.length_b   1.000
_cell.length_c   1.000
_cell.angle_alpha   90.00
_cell.angle_beta   90.00
_cell.angle_gamma   90.00
#
_symmetry.space_group_name_H-M   'P 1'
#
loop_
_entity.id
_entity.type
_entity.pdbx_description
1 polymer ?
#
loop_
_entity_poly.entity_id
_entity_poly.type
_entity_poly.pdbx_seq_one_letter_code
_entity_poly.pdbx_strand_id
1 'polypeptide(L)'
;MTAKSRISISYNTISYYHNIYHKHYLSSLFSDIGGAMGLLLGASCLTGVELLTFLGQWIYFTNHRRHRHIMLLPIRNYLNKRNILLVSASPRRTEALKQIGICFNAVASTFAEDLDINKFSTFPDYVKETAREKSSFYTKDSPGTEKDYDLIIAADTVVALEGEVIGKPRNLDHAKEILQKLSGKTHKVITGVALVTFNLFEDWKTEEEKLVLEADKRSKRREIHERVFHEETEVTFAKLTEEDIDAYLLTKESLGKAGAYAIQGIGASLIEKINGDYFNVMGFPIHRFCREVAQLFKDNRL
;
A
#
# COMPACT_ATOMS: atom_id res chain seq x y z
N MET A 1 31.30 -12.42 -43.40
CA MET A 1 31.37 -11.48 -42.26
C MET A 1 30.28 -11.84 -41.28
N THR A 2 30.61 -12.49 -40.16
CA THR A 2 29.73 -12.61 -38.99
C THR A 2 30.64 -12.73 -37.76
N ALA A 3 30.83 -11.60 -37.07
CA ALA A 3 31.63 -11.53 -35.86
C ALA A 3 30.84 -12.11 -34.68
N LYS A 4 31.35 -13.19 -34.08
CA LYS A 4 30.93 -13.66 -32.75
C LYS A 4 31.51 -12.71 -31.71
N SER A 5 30.70 -11.86 -31.10
CA SER A 5 31.10 -11.07 -29.93
C SER A 5 31.16 -11.99 -28.71
N ARG A 6 32.39 -12.32 -28.28
CA ARG A 6 32.65 -12.89 -26.95
C ARG A 6 32.38 -11.79 -25.91
N ILE A 7 31.39 -12.00 -25.05
CA ILE A 7 31.19 -11.17 -23.86
C ILE A 7 32.28 -11.57 -22.85
N SER A 8 33.29 -10.72 -22.69
CA SER A 8 34.30 -10.85 -21.64
C SER A 8 33.78 -10.21 -20.35
N ILE A 9 33.38 -11.04 -19.38
CA ILE A 9 33.07 -10.60 -18.03
C ILE A 9 34.39 -10.27 -17.34
N SER A 10 34.57 -9.03 -16.88
CA SER A 10 35.80 -8.60 -16.20
C SER A 10 35.91 -9.28 -14.83
N TYR A 11 37.12 -9.74 -14.48
CA TYR A 11 37.44 -10.41 -13.20
C TYR A 11 37.09 -9.58 -11.95
N ASN A 12 36.90 -8.26 -12.08
CA ASN A 12 36.63 -7.36 -10.96
C ASN A 12 35.19 -7.48 -10.39
N THR A 13 34.20 -7.91 -11.18
CA THR A 13 32.82 -8.06 -10.69
C THR A 13 32.65 -9.32 -9.83
N ILE A 14 33.43 -10.37 -10.11
CA ILE A 14 33.41 -11.63 -9.36
C ILE A 14 34.12 -11.46 -8.00
N SER A 15 35.18 -10.64 -7.95
CA SER A 15 35.95 -10.42 -6.71
C SER A 15 35.16 -9.68 -5.62
N TYR A 16 34.17 -8.86 -5.98
CA TYR A 16 33.31 -8.19 -4.99
C TYR A 16 32.39 -9.17 -4.25
N TYR A 17 31.92 -10.21 -4.94
CA TYR A 17 31.08 -11.26 -4.34
C TYR A 17 31.88 -12.38 -3.69
N HIS A 18 33.13 -12.61 -4.10
CA HIS A 18 33.97 -13.66 -3.54
C HIS A 18 34.46 -13.37 -2.11
N ASN A 19 34.61 -12.09 -1.74
CA ASN A 19 35.20 -11.70 -0.45
C ASN A 19 34.26 -11.78 0.77
N ILE A 20 32.98 -12.15 0.59
CA ILE A 20 31.98 -12.19 1.68
C ILE A 20 31.74 -13.62 2.22
N TYR A 21 32.20 -14.69 1.54
CA TYR A 21 31.69 -16.04 1.83
C TYR A 21 32.78 -17.09 2.08
N HIS A 22 32.89 -17.55 3.34
CA HIS A 22 33.75 -18.66 3.75
C HIS A 22 33.00 -20.02 3.74
N LYS A 23 33.41 -20.87 2.78
CA LYS A 23 33.61 -22.34 2.76
C LYS A 23 32.67 -23.42 3.33
N HIS A 24 31.52 -23.18 3.98
CA HIS A 24 30.71 -24.31 4.52
C HIS A 24 29.32 -24.59 3.93
N TYR A 25 28.87 -23.88 2.89
CA TYR A 25 27.49 -24.01 2.38
C TYR A 25 27.36 -24.32 0.88
N LEU A 26 28.41 -24.86 0.25
CA LEU A 26 28.39 -25.06 -1.20
C LEU A 26 27.64 -26.33 -1.63
N SER A 27 27.57 -27.40 -0.84
CA SER A 27 27.01 -28.68 -1.31
C SER A 27 25.47 -28.70 -1.42
N SER A 28 24.73 -28.06 -0.52
CA SER A 28 23.26 -27.96 -0.61
C SER A 28 22.78 -26.88 -1.58
N LEU A 29 23.65 -25.93 -1.92
CA LEU A 29 23.36 -24.86 -2.86
C LEU A 29 23.27 -25.39 -4.30
N PHE A 30 24.04 -26.42 -4.66
CA PHE A 30 24.05 -26.98 -6.02
C PHE A 30 22.86 -27.90 -6.34
N SER A 31 22.24 -28.57 -5.35
CA SER A 31 21.03 -29.38 -5.59
C SER A 31 19.82 -28.51 -5.90
N ASP A 32 19.66 -27.42 -5.14
CA ASP A 32 18.47 -26.56 -5.23
C ASP A 32 18.57 -25.58 -6.42
N ILE A 33 19.78 -25.11 -6.75
CA ILE A 33 20.03 -24.37 -8.00
C ILE A 33 19.79 -25.26 -9.22
N GLY A 34 20.15 -26.56 -9.16
CA GLY A 34 19.92 -27.51 -10.25
C GLY A 34 18.43 -27.66 -10.60
N GLY A 35 17.56 -27.73 -9.59
CA GLY A 35 16.11 -27.80 -9.78
C GLY A 35 15.48 -26.51 -10.33
N ALA A 36 15.90 -25.34 -9.80
CA ALA A 36 15.40 -24.05 -10.26
C ALA A 36 15.92 -23.66 -11.66
N MET A 37 17.17 -24.01 -12.00
CA MET A 37 17.73 -23.82 -13.34
C MET A 37 17.12 -24.77 -14.38
N GLY A 38 16.74 -25.99 -13.99
CA GLY A 38 16.04 -26.94 -14.86
C GLY A 38 14.67 -26.44 -15.34
N LEU A 39 13.96 -25.67 -14.51
CA LEU A 39 12.66 -25.05 -14.85
C LEU A 39 12.81 -23.78 -15.70
N LEU A 40 13.89 -23.01 -15.52
CA LEU A 40 14.14 -21.75 -16.24
C LEU A 40 14.71 -21.97 -17.66
N LEU A 41 15.47 -23.05 -17.88
CA LEU A 41 16.03 -23.39 -19.20
C LEU A 41 15.00 -23.97 -20.19
N GLY A 42 13.78 -24.29 -19.73
CA GLY A 42 12.66 -24.71 -20.58
C GLY A 42 11.88 -23.57 -21.22
N ALA A 43 12.09 -22.32 -20.77
CA ALA A 43 11.45 -21.14 -21.33
C ALA A 43 12.48 -20.36 -22.17
N SER A 44 12.45 -20.56 -23.49
CA SER A 44 13.25 -19.80 -24.44
C SER A 44 12.76 -18.36 -24.57
N CYS A 45 12.88 -17.53 -23.52
CA CYS A 45 12.65 -16.08 -23.59
C CYS A 45 13.04 -15.33 -22.31
N LEU A 46 14.21 -15.57 -21.72
CA LEU A 46 14.73 -14.69 -20.67
C LEU A 46 16.15 -14.25 -21.01
N THR A 47 16.35 -12.94 -21.04
CA THR A 47 17.67 -12.34 -21.19
C THR A 47 18.53 -12.70 -19.96
N GLY A 48 19.85 -12.77 -20.12
CA GLY A 48 20.75 -13.08 -18.99
C GLY A 48 20.59 -12.15 -17.79
N VAL A 49 20.11 -10.93 -18.00
CA VAL A 49 19.81 -9.93 -16.96
C VAL A 49 18.57 -10.31 -16.16
N GLU A 50 17.50 -10.79 -16.79
CA GLU A 50 16.28 -11.23 -16.11
C GLU A 50 16.53 -12.47 -15.25
N LEU A 51 17.34 -13.40 -15.76
CA LEU A 51 17.74 -14.60 -15.02
C LEU A 51 18.55 -14.24 -13.76
N LEU A 52 19.50 -13.31 -13.89
CA LEU A 52 20.31 -12.82 -12.76
C LEU A 52 19.46 -12.04 -11.74
N THR A 53 18.45 -11.30 -12.19
CA THR A 53 17.53 -10.59 -11.30
C THR A 53 16.67 -11.58 -10.52
N PHE A 54 16.18 -12.63 -11.19
CA PHE A 54 15.38 -13.68 -10.57
C PHE A 54 16.20 -14.53 -9.59
N LEU A 55 17.42 -14.93 -9.97
CA LEU A 55 18.37 -15.63 -9.08
C LEU A 55 18.77 -14.76 -7.89
N GLY A 56 19.02 -13.47 -8.10
CA GLY A 56 19.33 -12.53 -7.01
C GLY A 56 18.16 -12.38 -6.03
N GLN A 57 16.93 -12.28 -6.53
CA GLN A 57 15.73 -12.28 -5.70
C GLN A 57 15.57 -13.62 -4.95
N TRP A 58 15.72 -14.76 -5.64
CA TRP A 58 15.58 -16.08 -5.04
C TRP A 58 16.64 -16.34 -3.94
N ILE A 59 17.91 -16.00 -4.19
CA ILE A 59 19.00 -16.09 -3.19
C ILE A 59 18.73 -15.15 -2.01
N TYR A 60 18.22 -13.94 -2.27
CA TYR A 60 17.80 -13.02 -1.21
C TYR A 60 16.68 -13.65 -0.36
N PHE A 61 15.68 -14.30 -0.98
CA PHE A 61 14.56 -14.95 -0.30
C PHE A 61 14.96 -16.16 0.53
N THR A 62 15.84 -17.02 0.01
CA THR A 62 16.24 -18.24 0.69
C THR A 62 17.17 -17.98 1.86
N ASN A 63 18.05 -16.97 1.76
CA ASN A 63 19.03 -16.65 2.80
C ASN A 63 18.53 -15.68 3.89
N HIS A 64 17.52 -14.85 3.62
CA HIS A 64 17.03 -13.85 4.59
C HIS A 64 15.81 -14.31 5.41
N ARG A 65 15.77 -15.59 5.82
CA ARG A 65 14.69 -16.19 6.65
C ARG A 65 14.49 -15.55 8.04
N ARG A 66 15.30 -14.59 8.45
CA ARG A 66 15.24 -13.95 9.79
C ARG A 66 15.09 -12.43 9.79
N HIS A 67 15.03 -11.77 8.64
CA HIS A 67 14.93 -10.31 8.60
C HIS A 67 13.48 -9.86 8.47
N ARG A 68 13.10 -8.85 9.27
CA ARG A 68 11.80 -8.17 9.18
C ARG A 68 11.67 -7.58 7.77
N HIS A 69 11.09 -8.33 6.83
CA HIS A 69 10.79 -7.79 5.51
C HIS A 69 9.80 -6.64 5.67
N ILE A 70 10.27 -5.41 5.45
CA ILE A 70 9.48 -4.17 5.40
C ILE A 70 8.98 -3.92 3.97
N MET A 71 9.64 -4.51 2.97
CA MET A 71 9.39 -4.21 1.56
C MET A 71 8.39 -5.17 0.91
N LEU A 72 7.56 -4.63 0.02
CA LEU A 72 6.62 -5.38 -0.81
C LEU A 72 7.27 -6.14 -1.97
N LEU A 73 8.47 -5.76 -2.41
CA LEU A 73 9.18 -6.39 -3.55
C LEU A 73 9.10 -7.94 -3.55
N PRO A 74 9.37 -8.63 -2.43
CA PRO A 74 9.13 -10.07 -2.26
C PRO A 74 7.78 -10.62 -2.68
N ILE A 75 6.72 -9.90 -2.35
CA ILE A 75 5.34 -10.37 -2.44
C ILE A 75 4.58 -9.65 -3.55
N ARG A 76 5.16 -8.64 -4.18
CA ARG A 76 4.53 -7.83 -5.23
C ARG A 76 4.08 -8.66 -6.42
N ASN A 77 4.93 -9.57 -6.90
CA ASN A 77 4.57 -10.45 -8.02
C ASN A 77 3.44 -11.40 -7.66
N TYR A 78 3.33 -11.80 -6.39
CA TYR A 78 2.23 -12.61 -5.90
C TYR A 78 0.94 -11.77 -5.83
N LEU A 79 1.01 -10.58 -5.22
CA LEU A 79 -0.11 -9.65 -5.12
C LEU A 79 -0.66 -9.26 -6.51
N ASN A 80 0.21 -9.02 -7.49
CA ASN A 80 -0.22 -8.62 -8.83
C ASN A 80 -0.88 -9.74 -9.65
N LYS A 81 -0.85 -10.99 -9.16
CA LYS A 81 -1.62 -12.11 -9.73
C LYS A 81 -3.02 -12.24 -9.09
N ARG A 82 -3.34 -11.39 -8.13
CA ARG A 82 -4.58 -11.42 -7.35
C ARG A 82 -5.54 -10.33 -7.80
N ASN A 83 -6.82 -10.56 -7.58
CA ASN A 83 -7.88 -9.60 -7.82
C ASN A 83 -7.93 -8.60 -6.67
N ILE A 84 -7.15 -7.51 -6.79
CA ILE A 84 -7.10 -6.44 -5.80
C ILE A 84 -8.11 -5.33 -6.16
N LEU A 85 -8.89 -4.89 -5.17
CA LEU A 85 -9.81 -3.75 -5.28
C LEU A 85 -9.38 -2.60 -4.35
N LEU A 86 -9.21 -1.40 -4.89
CA LEU A 86 -9.16 -0.16 -4.14
C LEU A 86 -10.55 0.48 -4.10
N VAL A 87 -11.13 0.60 -2.92
CA VAL A 87 -12.40 1.31 -2.69
C VAL A 87 -12.10 2.76 -2.33
N SER A 88 -11.79 3.56 -3.36
CA SER A 88 -11.59 5.00 -3.23
C SER A 88 -11.76 5.75 -4.55
N ALA A 89 -12.47 6.88 -4.50
CA ALA A 89 -12.51 7.85 -5.59
C ALA A 89 -11.28 8.79 -5.64
N SER A 90 -10.37 8.71 -4.66
CA SER A 90 -9.23 9.64 -4.56
C SER A 90 -8.15 9.30 -5.60
N PRO A 91 -7.82 10.21 -6.54
CA PRO A 91 -6.76 9.99 -7.51
C PRO A 91 -5.39 9.79 -6.85
N ARG A 92 -5.14 10.49 -5.74
CA ARG A 92 -3.90 10.42 -4.96
C ARG A 92 -3.64 9.04 -4.36
N ARG A 93 -4.70 8.35 -3.90
CA ARG A 93 -4.56 6.97 -3.38
C ARG A 93 -4.27 5.97 -4.50
N THR A 94 -4.88 6.19 -5.65
CA THR A 94 -4.58 5.42 -6.87
C THR A 94 -3.13 5.63 -7.31
N GLU A 95 -2.66 6.87 -7.31
CA GLU A 95 -1.27 7.22 -7.62
C GLU A 95 -0.29 6.56 -6.64
N ALA A 96 -0.54 6.68 -5.33
CA ALA A 96 0.30 6.08 -4.29
C ALA A 96 0.50 4.57 -4.46
N LEU A 97 -0.58 3.81 -4.71
CA LEU A 97 -0.49 2.36 -4.93
C LEU A 97 0.17 2.00 -6.27
N LYS A 98 -0.09 2.78 -7.33
CA LYS A 98 0.59 2.59 -8.63
C LYS A 98 2.09 2.85 -8.53
N GLN A 99 2.52 3.83 -7.75
CA GLN A 99 3.92 4.18 -7.56
C GLN A 99 4.75 3.02 -6.97
N ILE A 100 4.14 2.19 -6.13
CA ILE A 100 4.78 0.97 -5.59
C ILE A 100 4.57 -0.29 -6.47
N GLY A 101 3.90 -0.14 -7.61
CA GLY A 101 3.74 -1.18 -8.62
C GLY A 101 2.70 -2.25 -8.27
N ILE A 102 1.67 -1.91 -7.48
CA ILE A 102 0.53 -2.79 -7.24
C ILE A 102 -0.48 -2.67 -8.37
N CYS A 103 -0.92 -3.80 -8.92
CA CYS A 103 -2.00 -3.89 -9.89
C CYS A 103 -3.34 -4.05 -9.16
N PHE A 104 -4.32 -3.18 -9.45
CA PHE A 104 -5.63 -3.19 -8.79
C PHE A 104 -6.70 -2.56 -9.67
N ASN A 105 -7.96 -2.90 -9.38
CA ASN A 105 -9.14 -2.18 -9.87
C ASN A 105 -9.52 -1.10 -8.85
N ALA A 106 -10.05 0.03 -9.29
CA ALA A 106 -10.49 1.11 -8.40
C ALA A 106 -11.97 1.42 -8.60
N VAL A 107 -12.69 1.64 -7.49
CA VAL A 107 -14.10 2.03 -7.47
C VAL A 107 -14.34 3.10 -6.41
N ALA A 108 -15.29 4.00 -6.64
CA ALA A 108 -15.76 4.91 -5.61
C ALA A 108 -16.50 4.14 -4.51
N SER A 109 -16.37 4.59 -3.27
CA SER A 109 -17.21 4.07 -2.18
C SER A 109 -18.64 4.57 -2.34
N THR A 110 -19.62 3.72 -2.06
CA THR A 110 -21.05 4.09 -1.95
C THR A 110 -21.44 4.44 -0.52
N PHE A 111 -20.53 4.27 0.44
CA PHE A 111 -20.74 4.64 1.84
C PHE A 111 -20.90 6.16 2.01
N ALA A 112 -21.91 6.60 2.77
CA ALA A 112 -22.30 8.00 2.90
C ALA A 112 -21.35 8.86 3.76
N GLU A 113 -20.31 8.28 4.37
CA GLU A 113 -19.36 8.96 5.28
C GLU A 113 -20.06 9.69 6.45
N ASP A 114 -21.15 9.11 6.98
CA ASP A 114 -22.05 9.71 7.98
C ASP A 114 -21.87 9.18 9.41
N LEU A 115 -20.73 8.53 9.69
CA LEU A 115 -20.41 8.10 11.05
C LEU A 115 -20.32 9.31 12.00
N ASP A 116 -20.98 9.21 13.14
CA ASP A 116 -20.92 10.22 14.19
C ASP A 116 -19.58 10.13 14.92
N ILE A 117 -18.73 11.13 14.70
CA ILE A 117 -17.39 11.22 15.29
C ILE A 117 -17.41 11.24 16.82
N ASN A 118 -18.48 11.73 17.44
CA ASN A 118 -18.59 11.82 18.90
C ASN A 118 -18.75 10.45 19.57
N LYS A 119 -19.04 9.40 18.80
CA LYS A 119 -19.10 8.02 19.30
C LYS A 119 -17.72 7.38 19.46
N PHE A 120 -16.65 8.03 18.99
CA PHE A 120 -15.30 7.52 19.03
C PHE A 120 -14.47 8.26 20.09
N SER A 121 -13.70 7.52 20.87
CA SER A 121 -12.78 8.08 21.88
C SER A 121 -11.57 8.78 21.25
N THR A 122 -11.17 8.38 20.04
CA THR A 122 -10.02 8.92 19.33
C THR A 122 -10.29 9.07 17.83
N PHE A 123 -9.63 10.05 17.18
CA PHE A 123 -9.70 10.20 15.72
C PHE A 123 -9.12 9.02 14.94
N PRO A 124 -8.03 8.37 15.37
CA PRO A 124 -7.59 7.10 14.80
C PRO A 124 -8.69 6.03 14.76
N ASP A 125 -9.49 5.88 15.82
CA ASP A 125 -10.58 4.90 15.84
C ASP A 125 -11.68 5.26 14.85
N TYR A 126 -12.03 6.55 14.76
CA TYR A 126 -12.98 7.05 13.76
C TYR A 126 -12.54 6.76 12.32
N VAL A 127 -11.30 7.09 11.93
CA VAL A 127 -10.85 6.87 10.54
C VAL A 127 -10.68 5.39 10.21
N LYS A 128 -10.28 4.56 11.18
CA LYS A 128 -10.21 3.10 11.01
C LYS A 128 -11.58 2.54 10.72
N GLU A 129 -12.59 2.95 11.49
CA GLU A 129 -13.95 2.45 11.31
C GLU A 129 -14.58 2.96 10.00
N THR A 130 -14.38 4.24 9.66
CA THR A 130 -14.80 4.78 8.35
C THR A 130 -14.15 4.02 7.19
N ALA A 131 -12.86 3.67 7.29
CA ALA A 131 -12.18 2.88 6.26
C ALA A 131 -12.75 1.45 6.16
N ARG A 132 -13.05 0.80 7.28
CA ARG A 132 -13.71 -0.52 7.33
C ARG A 132 -15.09 -0.47 6.66
N GLU A 133 -15.93 0.50 7.02
CA GLU A 133 -17.29 0.62 6.49
C GLU A 133 -17.31 0.89 4.98
N LYS A 134 -16.32 1.61 4.45
CA LYS A 134 -16.16 1.77 2.98
C LYS A 134 -16.01 0.44 2.26
N SER A 135 -15.38 -0.56 2.88
CA SER A 135 -15.26 -1.91 2.30
C SER A 135 -16.46 -2.82 2.57
N SER A 136 -17.35 -2.49 3.51
CA SER A 136 -18.37 -3.44 4.02
C SER A 136 -19.42 -3.86 2.99
N PHE A 137 -19.66 -3.04 1.96
CA PHE A 137 -20.53 -3.41 0.84
C PHE A 137 -19.96 -4.58 0.02
N TYR A 138 -18.63 -4.64 -0.11
CA TYR A 138 -17.94 -5.64 -0.91
C TYR A 138 -17.59 -6.92 -0.11
N THR A 139 -17.91 -6.95 1.19
CA THR A 139 -17.71 -8.11 2.06
C THR A 139 -19.00 -8.89 2.33
N LYS A 140 -20.16 -8.30 2.05
CA LYS A 140 -21.48 -8.94 2.20
C LYS A 140 -21.81 -9.73 0.93
N ASP A 141 -22.51 -10.86 1.08
CA ASP A 141 -23.06 -11.67 -0.01
C ASP A 141 -24.19 -10.92 -0.76
N SER A 142 -23.86 -9.74 -1.31
CA SER A 142 -24.80 -8.89 -2.03
C SER A 142 -24.95 -9.42 -3.46
N PRO A 143 -26.20 -9.65 -3.93
CA PRO A 143 -26.46 -10.04 -5.31
C PRO A 143 -25.83 -9.02 -6.28
N GLY A 144 -25.01 -9.48 -7.23
CA GLY A 144 -24.29 -8.61 -8.18
C GLY A 144 -22.82 -8.33 -7.82
N THR A 145 -22.31 -8.82 -6.69
CA THR A 145 -20.87 -8.88 -6.39
C THR A 145 -20.23 -10.12 -7.04
N GLU A 146 -20.38 -10.26 -8.37
CA GLU A 146 -19.83 -11.39 -9.15
C GLU A 146 -18.29 -11.43 -9.21
N LYS A 147 -17.58 -10.45 -8.65
CA LYS A 147 -16.11 -10.43 -8.63
C LYS A 147 -15.58 -11.00 -7.32
N ASP A 148 -14.93 -12.15 -7.43
CA ASP A 148 -14.01 -12.69 -6.41
C ASP A 148 -12.80 -11.76 -6.28
N TYR A 149 -12.83 -10.86 -5.30
CA TYR A 149 -11.66 -10.09 -4.91
C TYR A 149 -10.88 -10.86 -3.85
N ASP A 150 -9.56 -10.95 -4.03
CA ASP A 150 -8.66 -11.59 -3.07
C ASP A 150 -8.29 -10.63 -1.92
N LEU A 151 -8.19 -9.34 -2.25
CA LEU A 151 -7.82 -8.26 -1.33
C LEU A 151 -8.60 -6.98 -1.69
N ILE A 152 -9.27 -6.42 -0.69
CA ILE A 152 -9.92 -5.12 -0.75
C ILE A 152 -9.13 -4.15 0.12
N ILE A 153 -8.86 -2.97 -0.42
CA ILE A 153 -8.14 -1.88 0.24
C ILE A 153 -9.10 -0.68 0.29
N ALA A 154 -9.37 -0.18 1.48
CA ALA A 154 -10.13 1.05 1.68
C ALA A 154 -9.36 2.00 2.60
N ALA A 155 -9.58 3.30 2.44
CA ALA A 155 -8.93 4.30 3.28
C ALA A 155 -9.80 5.54 3.51
N ASP A 156 -9.59 6.15 4.68
CA ASP A 156 -10.19 7.40 5.08
C ASP A 156 -9.14 8.34 5.66
N THR A 157 -9.25 9.64 5.39
CA THR A 157 -8.25 10.64 5.81
C THR A 157 -8.94 11.87 6.34
N VAL A 158 -8.57 12.29 7.55
CA VAL A 158 -9.06 13.52 8.18
C VAL A 158 -7.90 14.44 8.53
N VAL A 159 -8.19 15.74 8.54
CA VAL A 159 -7.33 16.75 9.13
C VAL A 159 -7.92 17.12 10.49
N ALA A 160 -7.10 17.22 11.52
CA ALA A 160 -7.55 17.59 12.85
C ALA A 160 -6.65 18.68 13.45
N LEU A 161 -7.28 19.66 14.10
CA LEU A 161 -6.60 20.74 14.81
C LEU A 161 -7.31 20.96 16.15
N GLU A 162 -6.54 21.04 17.25
CA GLU A 162 -7.05 21.40 18.59
C GLU A 162 -8.25 20.53 19.06
N GLY A 163 -8.28 19.25 18.69
CA GLY A 163 -9.35 18.34 19.10
C GLY A 163 -10.61 18.40 18.22
N GLU A 164 -10.55 19.04 17.05
CA GLU A 164 -11.64 19.09 16.08
C GLU A 164 -11.21 18.56 14.71
N VAL A 165 -12.09 17.83 14.02
CA VAL A 165 -11.89 17.41 12.63
C VAL A 165 -12.30 18.53 11.67
N ILE A 166 -11.41 18.81 10.73
CA ILE A 166 -11.59 19.74 9.63
C ILE A 166 -11.85 18.94 8.36
N GLY A 167 -13.12 18.94 7.94
CA GLY A 167 -13.58 18.25 6.74
C GLY A 167 -13.21 18.96 5.43
N LYS A 168 -13.90 18.56 4.36
CA LYS A 168 -13.81 19.21 3.05
C LYS A 168 -14.57 20.54 3.09
N PRO A 169 -14.05 21.63 2.48
CA PRO A 169 -14.79 22.89 2.41
C PRO A 169 -16.07 22.74 1.58
N ARG A 170 -17.11 23.51 1.94
CA ARG A 170 -18.42 23.50 1.26
C ARG A 170 -18.43 24.41 0.04
N ASN A 171 -17.66 25.50 0.13
CA ASN A 171 -17.48 26.53 -0.87
C ASN A 171 -16.12 27.24 -0.60
N LEU A 172 -15.77 28.25 -1.41
CA LEU A 172 -14.51 28.96 -1.27
C LEU A 172 -14.42 29.78 0.02
N ASP A 173 -15.53 30.34 0.51
CA ASP A 173 -15.55 31.09 1.77
C ASP A 173 -15.21 30.19 2.97
N HIS A 174 -15.83 29.01 3.03
CA HIS A 174 -15.49 28.00 4.03
C HIS A 174 -14.04 27.51 3.89
N ALA A 175 -13.51 27.44 2.66
CA ALA A 175 -12.10 27.14 2.44
C ALA A 175 -11.19 28.25 3.01
N LYS A 176 -11.54 29.53 2.83
CA LYS A 176 -10.83 30.68 3.41
C LYS A 176 -10.78 30.59 4.93
N GLU A 177 -11.93 30.33 5.58
CA GLU A 177 -12.03 30.15 7.04
C GLU A 177 -11.12 29.01 7.53
N ILE A 178 -11.12 27.87 6.83
CA ILE A 178 -10.25 26.74 7.17
C ILE A 178 -8.78 27.12 7.06
N LEU A 179 -8.37 27.76 5.96
CA LEU A 179 -6.96 28.15 5.73
C LEU A 179 -6.49 29.18 6.76
N GLN A 180 -7.35 30.14 7.12
CA GLN A 180 -7.08 31.10 8.20
C GLN A 180 -6.92 30.39 9.55
N LYS A 181 -7.74 29.37 9.83
CA LYS A 181 -7.65 28.58 11.07
C LYS A 181 -6.34 27.78 11.14
N LEU A 182 -5.87 27.23 10.02
CA LEU A 182 -4.64 26.44 9.93
C LEU A 182 -3.35 27.28 9.85
N SER A 183 -3.44 28.52 9.38
CA SER A 183 -2.30 29.43 9.18
C SER A 183 -1.41 29.55 10.42
N GLY A 184 -0.11 29.31 10.25
CA GLY A 184 0.89 29.37 11.32
C GLY A 184 0.75 28.31 12.42
N LYS A 185 -0.13 27.31 12.26
CA LYS A 185 -0.37 26.25 13.24
C LYS A 185 0.14 24.90 12.73
N THR A 186 0.27 23.97 13.67
CA THR A 186 0.50 22.56 13.38
C THR A 186 -0.79 21.77 13.58
N HIS A 187 -1.25 21.10 12.53
CA HIS A 187 -2.39 20.19 12.55
C HIS A 187 -1.95 18.76 12.27
N LYS A 188 -2.82 17.81 12.61
CA LYS A 188 -2.61 16.39 12.36
C LYS A 188 -3.37 15.96 11.11
N VAL A 189 -2.73 15.14 10.30
CA VAL A 189 -3.36 14.37 9.22
C VAL A 189 -3.34 12.90 9.60
N ILE A 190 -4.53 12.31 9.66
CA ILE A 190 -4.74 10.97 10.20
C ILE A 190 -5.42 10.16 9.10
N THR A 191 -4.79 9.07 8.66
CA THR A 191 -5.38 8.15 7.68
C THR A 191 -5.62 6.79 8.30
N GLY A 192 -6.86 6.31 8.22
CA GLY A 192 -7.22 4.92 8.50
C GLY A 192 -7.20 4.10 7.21
N VAL A 193 -6.73 2.86 7.28
CA VAL A 193 -6.68 1.92 6.16
C VAL A 193 -7.22 0.57 6.61
N ALA A 194 -8.15 0.02 5.82
CA ALA A 194 -8.68 -1.33 6.00
C ALA A 194 -8.21 -2.24 4.85
N LEU A 195 -7.72 -3.42 5.22
CA LEU A 195 -7.38 -4.52 4.34
C LEU A 195 -8.33 -5.68 4.63
N VAL A 196 -9.10 -6.10 3.65
CA VAL A 196 -10.00 -7.25 3.77
C VAL A 196 -9.57 -8.32 2.78
N THR A 197 -9.31 -9.53 3.25
CA THR A 197 -8.86 -10.65 2.41
C THR A 197 -9.80 -11.84 2.52
N PHE A 198 -10.00 -12.52 1.39
CA PHE A 198 -10.85 -13.70 1.28
C PHE A 198 -9.98 -14.93 1.00
N ASN A 199 -9.58 -15.12 -0.26
CA ASN A 199 -8.81 -16.27 -0.73
C ASN A 199 -7.33 -15.94 -0.99
N LEU A 200 -6.82 -14.84 -0.40
CA LEU A 200 -5.49 -14.33 -0.72
C LEU A 200 -4.37 -15.36 -0.53
N PHE A 201 -4.54 -16.32 0.38
CA PHE A 201 -3.57 -17.35 0.75
C PHE A 201 -4.02 -18.78 0.41
N GLU A 202 -5.03 -18.96 -0.44
CA GLU A 202 -5.57 -20.29 -0.76
C GLU A 202 -4.49 -21.23 -1.35
N ASP A 203 -3.60 -20.70 -2.18
CA ASP A 203 -2.48 -21.46 -2.77
C ASP A 203 -1.43 -21.92 -1.75
N TRP A 204 -1.47 -21.41 -0.52
CA TRP A 204 -0.52 -21.73 0.54
C TRP A 204 -1.05 -22.77 1.52
N LYS A 205 -2.35 -23.09 1.43
CA LYS A 205 -2.97 -24.15 2.23
C LYS A 205 -2.47 -25.52 1.75
N THR A 206 -2.22 -26.42 2.68
CA THR A 206 -1.88 -27.83 2.43
C THR A 206 -3.05 -28.56 1.77
N GLU A 207 -2.80 -29.72 1.15
CA GLU A 207 -3.87 -30.53 0.57
C GLU A 207 -4.89 -31.01 1.62
N GLU A 208 -4.43 -31.24 2.85
CA GLU A 208 -5.29 -31.58 3.99
C GLU A 208 -6.23 -30.41 4.37
N GLU A 209 -5.69 -29.18 4.45
CA GLU A 209 -6.50 -27.97 4.71
C GLU A 209 -7.47 -27.66 3.56
N LYS A 210 -7.05 -27.89 2.31
CA LYS A 210 -7.93 -27.78 1.15
C LYS A 210 -9.07 -28.78 1.23
N LEU A 211 -8.81 -30.05 1.55
CA LEU A 211 -9.85 -31.09 1.68
C LEU A 211 -10.88 -30.77 2.78
N VAL A 212 -10.46 -30.19 3.90
CA VAL A 212 -11.37 -29.70 4.96
C VAL A 212 -12.27 -28.58 4.43
N LEU A 213 -11.70 -27.62 3.68
CA LEU A 213 -12.48 -26.54 3.05
C LEU A 213 -13.42 -27.07 1.96
N GLU A 214 -13.01 -28.11 1.21
CA GLU A 214 -13.86 -28.74 0.19
C GLU A 214 -15.05 -29.48 0.80
N ALA A 215 -14.87 -30.13 1.95
CA ALA A 215 -15.95 -30.78 2.69
C ALA A 215 -16.96 -29.77 3.25
N ASP A 216 -16.52 -28.55 3.58
CA ASP A 216 -17.37 -27.46 4.08
C ASP A 216 -18.01 -26.62 2.94
N LYS A 217 -17.78 -26.96 1.66
CA LYS A 217 -18.42 -26.27 0.50
C LYS A 217 -19.95 -26.31 0.49
N ARG A 218 -20.59 -27.15 1.32
CA ARG A 218 -22.06 -27.11 1.56
C ARG A 218 -22.47 -25.87 2.37
N SER A 219 -21.55 -25.28 3.13
CA SER A 219 -21.66 -24.03 3.89
C SER A 219 -20.80 -22.97 3.19
N LYS A 220 -21.33 -22.29 2.17
CA LYS A 220 -20.65 -21.34 1.26
C LYS A 220 -20.02 -20.08 1.91
N ARG A 221 -19.58 -20.12 3.16
CA ARG A 221 -19.11 -18.95 3.89
C ARG A 221 -17.63 -18.71 3.60
N ARG A 222 -17.33 -17.68 2.79
CA ARG A 222 -15.95 -17.23 2.56
C ARG A 222 -15.31 -16.84 3.90
N GLU A 223 -14.10 -17.31 4.15
CA GLU A 223 -13.32 -16.91 5.32
C GLU A 223 -12.82 -15.46 5.11
N ILE A 224 -13.27 -14.53 5.96
CA ILE A 224 -12.93 -13.11 5.83
C ILE A 224 -11.91 -12.77 6.91
N HIS A 225 -10.73 -12.35 6.48
CA HIS A 225 -9.73 -11.77 7.38
C HIS A 225 -9.66 -10.27 7.17
N GLU A 226 -9.66 -9.54 8.27
CA GLU A 226 -9.59 -8.09 8.23
C GLU A 226 -8.43 -7.57 9.07
N ARG A 227 -7.71 -6.60 8.51
CA ARG A 227 -6.66 -5.85 9.19
C ARG A 227 -6.90 -4.36 8.98
N VAL A 228 -7.10 -3.65 10.08
CA VAL A 228 -7.33 -2.20 10.06
C VAL A 228 -6.25 -1.50 10.87
N PHE A 229 -5.65 -0.46 10.30
CA PHE A 229 -4.57 0.30 10.93
C PHE A 229 -4.71 1.79 10.59
N HIS A 230 -3.89 2.63 11.22
CA HIS A 230 -3.82 4.05 10.91
C HIS A 230 -2.37 4.54 10.87
N GLU A 231 -2.20 5.76 10.35
CA GLU A 231 -0.96 6.54 10.42
C GLU A 231 -1.29 8.00 10.74
N GLU A 232 -0.45 8.64 11.56
CA GLU A 232 -0.57 10.07 11.92
C GLU A 232 0.62 10.85 11.39
N THR A 233 0.40 12.09 10.97
CA THR A 233 1.48 12.98 10.54
C THR A 233 1.13 14.41 10.89
N GLU A 234 2.09 15.12 11.49
CA GLU A 234 1.95 16.54 11.80
C GLU A 234 2.38 17.37 10.59
N VAL A 235 1.59 18.40 10.29
CA VAL A 235 1.84 19.34 9.21
C VAL A 235 1.77 20.75 9.79
N THR A 236 2.84 21.52 9.63
CA THR A 236 2.93 22.91 10.07
C THR A 236 2.78 23.80 8.86
N PHE A 237 1.80 24.70 8.90
CA PHE A 237 1.65 25.75 7.90
C PHE A 237 2.55 26.94 8.22
N ALA A 238 3.07 27.57 7.17
CA ALA A 238 3.62 28.92 7.31
C ALA A 238 2.52 29.88 7.79
N LYS A 239 2.93 31.03 8.33
CA LYS A 239 1.99 32.11 8.60
C LYS A 239 1.59 32.78 7.29
N LEU A 240 0.37 32.50 6.84
CA LEU A 240 -0.21 32.99 5.59
C LEU A 240 -0.83 34.39 5.77
N THR A 241 -0.64 35.28 4.81
CA THR A 241 -1.39 36.54 4.71
C THR A 241 -2.76 36.31 4.05
N GLU A 242 -3.62 37.33 4.04
CA GLU A 242 -4.89 37.24 3.32
C GLU A 242 -4.67 37.09 1.82
N GLU A 243 -3.67 37.77 1.26
CA GLU A 243 -3.29 37.68 -0.14
C GLU A 243 -2.79 36.29 -0.53
N ASP A 244 -2.00 35.64 0.34
CA ASP A 244 -1.55 34.26 0.12
C ASP A 244 -2.74 33.30 0.02
N ILE A 245 -3.69 33.44 0.95
CA ILE A 245 -4.90 32.61 1.00
C ILE A 245 -5.76 32.86 -0.24
N ASP A 246 -6.03 34.12 -0.58
CA ASP A 246 -6.85 34.46 -1.75
C ASP A 246 -6.19 33.99 -3.05
N ALA A 247 -4.87 34.15 -3.19
CA ALA A 247 -4.11 33.62 -4.32
C ALA A 247 -4.23 32.10 -4.44
N TYR A 248 -4.14 31.37 -3.32
CA TYR A 248 -4.33 29.92 -3.32
C TYR A 248 -5.76 29.53 -3.69
N LEU A 249 -6.78 30.23 -3.17
CA LEU A 249 -8.18 29.93 -3.46
C LEU A 249 -8.52 30.12 -4.94
N LEU A 250 -7.88 31.06 -5.65
CA LEU A 250 -8.04 31.26 -7.10
C LEU A 250 -7.66 30.01 -7.92
N THR A 251 -6.75 29.18 -7.42
CA THR A 251 -6.35 27.92 -8.07
C THR A 251 -7.45 26.86 -8.04
N LYS A 252 -8.42 27.00 -7.13
CA LYS A 252 -9.46 26.01 -6.81
C LYS A 252 -8.91 24.67 -6.29
N GLU A 253 -7.61 24.57 -6.00
CA GLU A 253 -7.03 23.37 -5.41
C GLU A 253 -7.59 23.06 -4.02
N SER A 254 -8.13 24.05 -3.30
CA SER A 254 -8.69 23.87 -1.96
C SER A 254 -9.92 22.95 -1.91
N LEU A 255 -10.70 22.88 -2.99
CA LEU A 255 -11.97 22.17 -3.00
C LEU A 255 -11.81 20.64 -3.04
N GLY A 256 -12.73 19.95 -2.36
CA GLY A 256 -12.78 18.48 -2.31
C GLY A 256 -11.69 17.82 -1.45
N LYS A 257 -10.91 18.60 -0.69
CA LYS A 257 -9.80 18.13 0.14
C LYS A 257 -10.05 18.44 1.61
N ALA A 258 -9.82 17.46 2.48
CA ALA A 258 -9.87 17.69 3.92
C ALA A 258 -8.83 18.75 4.31
N GLY A 259 -9.19 19.68 5.19
CA GLY A 259 -8.34 20.81 5.55
C GLY A 259 -8.23 21.90 4.46
N ALA A 260 -8.96 21.80 3.35
CA ALA A 260 -8.97 22.78 2.26
C ALA A 260 -7.60 23.02 1.58
N TYR A 261 -6.66 22.07 1.65
CA TYR A 261 -5.38 22.17 0.95
C TYR A 261 -4.92 20.83 0.33
N ALA A 262 -3.95 20.92 -0.57
CA ALA A 262 -3.22 19.79 -1.13
C ALA A 262 -1.75 19.87 -0.73
N ILE A 263 -1.15 18.75 -0.33
CA ILE A 263 0.30 18.67 -0.09
C ILE A 263 1.12 18.68 -1.40
N GLN A 264 0.48 18.36 -2.53
CA GLN A 264 1.05 18.45 -3.86
C GLN A 264 0.48 19.66 -4.60
N GLY A 265 1.15 20.12 -5.65
CA GLY A 265 0.70 21.27 -6.44
C GLY A 265 1.05 22.59 -5.76
N ILE A 266 0.23 23.61 -6.00
CA ILE A 266 0.48 24.95 -5.43
C ILE A 266 0.32 24.91 -3.91
N GLY A 267 -0.59 24.10 -3.38
CA GLY A 267 -0.79 23.97 -1.93
C GLY A 267 0.44 23.55 -1.13
N ALA A 268 1.46 22.97 -1.79
CA ALA A 268 2.75 22.67 -1.18
C ALA A 268 3.45 23.93 -0.65
N SER A 269 3.21 25.11 -1.25
CA SER A 269 3.80 26.37 -0.81
C SER A 269 3.24 26.90 0.51
N LEU A 270 2.14 26.32 1.01
CA LEU A 270 1.54 26.69 2.30
C LEU A 270 2.24 26.00 3.48
N ILE A 271 2.96 24.91 3.21
CA ILE A 271 3.50 24.00 4.22
C ILE A 271 4.93 24.38 4.55
N GLU A 272 5.18 24.72 5.81
CA GLU A 272 6.53 25.00 6.32
C GLU A 272 7.27 23.69 6.67
N LYS A 273 6.57 22.75 7.30
CA LYS A 273 7.19 21.52 7.80
C LYS A 273 6.20 20.36 7.86
N ILE A 274 6.72 19.15 7.67
CA ILE A 274 6.02 17.89 7.89
C ILE A 274 6.84 17.06 8.87
N ASN A 275 6.18 16.50 9.88
CA ASN A 275 6.76 15.57 10.84
C ASN A 275 5.95 14.26 10.83
N GLY A 276 6.42 13.29 10.05
CA GLY A 276 5.76 12.00 9.83
C GLY A 276 5.86 11.52 8.39
N ASP A 277 4.86 10.77 7.92
CA ASP A 277 4.81 10.17 6.59
C ASP A 277 4.17 11.14 5.56
N TYR A 278 4.96 11.57 4.59
CA TYR A 278 4.48 12.40 3.47
C TYR A 278 3.32 11.75 2.71
N PHE A 279 3.36 10.43 2.48
CA PHE A 279 2.31 9.73 1.75
C PHE A 279 1.03 9.60 2.57
N ASN A 280 1.14 9.55 3.91
CA ASN A 280 -0.03 9.67 4.79
C ASN A 280 -0.75 11.00 4.55
N VAL A 281 -0.03 12.12 4.48
CA VAL A 281 -0.62 13.44 4.20
C VAL A 281 -1.21 13.50 2.78
N MET A 282 -0.59 12.83 1.81
CA MET A 282 -1.14 12.68 0.46
C MET A 282 -2.49 11.91 0.47
N GLY A 283 -2.70 11.07 1.50
CA GLY A 283 -3.94 10.36 1.78
C GLY A 283 -3.83 8.84 1.78
N PHE A 284 -2.61 8.27 1.72
CA PHE A 284 -2.38 6.83 1.82
C PHE A 284 -0.98 6.51 2.38
N PRO A 285 -0.86 5.96 3.60
CA PRO A 285 0.45 5.71 4.23
C PRO A 285 1.16 4.50 3.61
N ILE A 286 1.90 4.73 2.52
CA ILE A 286 2.56 3.66 1.73
C ILE A 286 3.46 2.80 2.61
N HIS A 287 4.29 3.42 3.45
CA HIS A 287 5.24 2.67 4.28
C HIS A 287 4.50 1.73 5.25
N ARG A 288 3.47 2.26 5.94
CA ARG A 288 2.68 1.46 6.87
C ARG A 288 1.93 0.35 6.17
N PHE A 289 1.31 0.64 5.02
CA PHE A 289 0.67 -0.35 4.17
C PHE A 289 1.62 -1.50 3.79
N CYS A 290 2.83 -1.19 3.31
CA CYS A 290 3.82 -2.19 2.96
C CYS A 290 4.15 -3.12 4.14
N ARG A 291 4.32 -2.54 5.34
CA ARG A 291 4.60 -3.29 6.56
C ARG A 291 3.45 -4.20 6.97
N GLU A 292 2.22 -3.71 6.92
CA GLU A 292 1.04 -4.46 7.33
C GLU A 292 0.74 -5.61 6.37
N VAL A 293 0.89 -5.38 5.06
CA VAL A 293 0.77 -6.45 4.05
C VAL A 293 1.90 -7.48 4.22
N ALA A 294 3.14 -7.04 4.43
CA ALA A 294 4.25 -7.98 4.68
C ALA A 294 4.05 -8.79 5.97
N GLN A 295 3.43 -8.20 7.00
CA GLN A 295 3.10 -8.91 8.24
C GLN A 295 1.94 -9.89 8.02
N LEU A 296 0.89 -9.50 7.29
CA LEU A 296 -0.19 -10.41 6.89
C LEU A 296 0.35 -11.66 6.18
N PHE A 297 1.32 -11.48 5.28
CA PHE A 297 2.00 -12.59 4.59
C PHE A 297 2.92 -13.43 5.49
N LYS A 298 3.35 -12.93 6.65
CA LYS A 298 4.12 -13.75 7.61
C LYS A 298 3.18 -14.54 8.51
N ASP A 299 2.10 -13.91 8.95
CA ASP A 299 1.11 -14.49 9.86
C ASP A 299 0.39 -15.68 9.20
N ASN A 300 0.29 -15.70 7.86
CA ASN A 300 -0.35 -16.75 7.08
C ASN A 300 0.63 -17.73 6.41
N ARG A 301 1.93 -17.71 6.77
CA ARG A 301 2.98 -18.53 6.13
C ARG A 301 3.71 -19.45 7.11
N LEU A 302 3.02 -19.86 8.17
CA LEU A 302 3.49 -20.79 9.20
C LEU A 302 2.40 -21.79 9.54
#